data_AF-W7LFS1-F1
#
_entry.id   AF-W7LFS1-F1
#
_cell.length_a   1.000
_cell.length_b   1.000
_cell.length_c   1.000
_cell.angle_alpha   90.00
_cell.angle_beta   90.00
_cell.angle_gamma   90.00
#
_symmetry.space_group_name_H-M   'P 1'
#
loop_
_entity.id
_entity.type
_entity.pdbx_description
1 polymer ?
#
loop_
_entity_poly.entity_id
_entity_poly.type
_entity_poly.pdbx_seq_one_letter_code
_entity_poly.pdbx_strand_id
1 'polypeptide(L)'
;MPRKLVTVRHVSAITAIPQADRIAAATVDGWTCFVPINVFKDGDLASTGHGPAICSLVPNIIGPGGPTSAPDIRVQTIQIRGVAKLEDIPLDKLRDISFEDILNVRKFEKPGMPLQQTLTSDTPLPEYFDFIPRTNQERVQNLADVFSEHGTEIFEESTKMDGSSMTVFYLNDANPLISTVPSETIHNGVAVCSRNRILVKNHPRSPPLFYATARALNLHEILPKIGRNIALQGELCGSSID
;
A
#
# COMPACT_ATOMS: atom_id res chain seq x y z
N MET A 1 8.43 -2.91 2.47
CA MET A 1 7.43 -3.63 3.29
C MET A 1 6.02 -3.29 2.83
N PRO A 2 5.04 -4.21 2.94
CA PRO A 2 3.63 -3.88 2.73
C PRO A 2 3.15 -2.88 3.79
N ARG A 3 2.19 -2.02 3.41
CA ARG A 3 1.55 -1.07 4.33
C ARG A 3 0.78 -1.85 5.40
N LYS A 4 0.95 -1.48 6.67
CA LYS A 4 0.18 -2.00 7.80
C LYS A 4 -1.20 -1.33 7.79
N LEU A 5 -2.27 -2.12 7.70
CA LEU A 5 -3.64 -1.62 7.66
C LEU A 5 -4.22 -1.45 9.06
N VAL A 6 -3.79 -2.28 10.01
CA VAL A 6 -4.27 -2.27 11.39
C VAL A 6 -3.10 -2.24 12.35
N THR A 7 -3.02 -1.21 13.18
CA THR A 7 -1.97 -1.04 14.20
C THR A 7 -2.57 -0.48 15.49
N VAL A 8 -1.87 -0.66 16.62
CA VAL A 8 -2.23 -0.02 17.90
C VAL A 8 -1.60 1.37 17.94
N ARG A 9 -2.41 2.40 18.22
CA ARG A 9 -2.00 3.81 18.21
C ARG A 9 -2.48 4.56 19.45
N HIS A 10 -1.88 5.70 19.74
CA HIS A 10 -2.23 6.53 20.88
C HIS A 10 -3.29 7.58 20.49
N VAL A 11 -4.30 7.76 21.33
CA VAL A 11 -5.27 8.85 21.21
C VAL A 11 -4.73 10.07 21.96
N SER A 12 -4.23 11.05 21.20
CA SER A 12 -3.64 12.25 21.79
C SER A 12 -4.68 13.25 22.30
N ALA A 13 -5.88 13.26 21.69
CA ALA A 13 -6.96 14.16 22.11
C ALA A 13 -8.34 13.65 21.64
N ILE A 14 -9.37 13.90 22.44
CA ILE A 14 -10.79 13.73 22.13
C ILE A 14 -11.45 15.12 22.16
N THR A 15 -11.92 15.56 21.01
CA THR A 15 -12.59 16.86 20.84
C THR A 15 -14.08 16.68 20.60
N ALA A 16 -14.92 17.35 21.39
CA ALA A 16 -16.36 17.38 21.15
C ALA A 16 -16.66 18.08 19.81
N ILE A 17 -17.56 17.50 19.02
CA ILE A 17 -17.99 18.09 17.75
C ILE A 17 -19.25 18.92 18.04
N PRO A 18 -19.26 20.22 17.73
CA PRO A 18 -20.45 21.04 17.91
C PRO A 18 -21.64 20.42 17.21
N GLN A 19 -22.78 20.34 17.91
CA GLN A 19 -24.05 19.78 17.40
C GLN A 19 -24.07 18.26 17.18
N ALA A 20 -23.00 17.52 17.49
CA ALA A 20 -23.02 16.06 17.48
C ALA A 20 -23.18 15.52 18.91
N ASP A 21 -24.21 14.71 19.14
CA ASP A 21 -24.53 14.12 20.45
C ASP A 21 -24.04 12.67 20.61
N ARG A 22 -23.57 12.05 19.52
CA ARG A 22 -23.18 10.63 19.50
C ARG A 22 -21.73 10.37 19.16
N ILE A 23 -21.03 11.35 18.60
CA ILE A 23 -19.65 11.20 18.14
C ILE A 23 -18.75 12.34 18.61
N ALA A 24 -17.47 12.05 18.76
CA ALA A 24 -16.39 12.98 19.00
C ALA A 24 -15.27 12.78 17.97
N ALA A 25 -14.39 13.76 17.83
CA ALA A 25 -13.20 13.67 17.00
C ALA A 25 -12.01 13.22 17.85
N ALA A 26 -11.45 12.05 17.55
CA ALA A 26 -10.23 11.55 18.13
C ALA A 26 -9.02 11.92 17.25
N THR A 27 -7.98 12.46 17.86
CA THR A 27 -6.69 12.66 17.20
C THR A 27 -5.80 11.45 17.46
N VAL A 28 -5.36 10.79 16.39
CA VAL A 28 -4.54 9.58 16.42
C VAL A 28 -3.36 9.78 15.48
N ASP A 29 -2.16 9.97 16.03
CA ASP A 29 -1.01 10.48 15.29
C ASP A 29 -1.40 11.75 14.50
N GLY A 30 -1.16 11.79 13.18
CA GLY A 30 -1.61 12.87 12.31
C GLY A 30 -3.03 12.72 11.73
N TRP A 31 -3.83 11.77 12.22
CA TRP A 31 -5.20 11.52 11.76
C TRP A 31 -6.26 12.10 12.70
N THR A 32 -7.38 12.53 12.11
CA THR A 32 -8.62 12.82 12.84
C THR A 32 -9.66 11.75 12.51
N CYS A 33 -10.12 11.03 13.53
CA CYS A 33 -11.04 9.91 13.43
C CYS A 33 -12.35 10.23 14.17
N PHE A 34 -13.50 9.93 13.57
CA PHE A 34 -14.78 10.04 14.26
C PHE A 34 -15.04 8.78 15.10
N VAL A 35 -15.24 8.96 16.40
CA VAL A 35 -15.46 7.88 17.38
C VAL A 35 -16.72 8.14 18.20
N PRO A 36 -17.40 7.11 18.72
CA PRO A 36 -18.53 7.33 19.61
C PRO A 36 -18.10 8.04 20.90
N ILE A 37 -18.97 8.90 21.44
CA ILE A 37 -18.70 9.58 22.71
C ILE A 37 -18.51 8.57 23.86
N ASN A 38 -17.70 8.93 24.85
CA ASN A 38 -17.43 8.12 26.05
C ASN A 38 -16.77 6.74 25.81
N VAL A 39 -16.27 6.47 24.60
CA VAL A 39 -15.53 5.23 24.28
C VAL A 39 -14.03 5.35 24.54
N PHE A 40 -13.46 6.53 24.26
CA PHE A 40 -12.04 6.83 24.41
C PHE A 40 -11.83 8.10 25.25
N LYS A 41 -10.66 8.23 25.85
CA LYS A 41 -10.19 9.41 26.60
C LYS A 41 -8.81 9.86 26.11
N ASP A 42 -8.45 11.09 26.43
CA ASP A 42 -7.11 11.63 26.16
C ASP A 42 -6.06 10.80 26.92
N GLY A 43 -4.96 10.46 26.23
CA GLY A 43 -3.94 9.61 26.83
C GLY A 43 -4.28 8.13 26.78
N ASP A 44 -5.48 7.77 26.30
CA ASP A 44 -5.76 6.38 25.98
C ASP A 44 -4.76 5.98 24.90
N LEU A 45 -3.85 5.10 25.27
CA LEU A 45 -3.45 4.07 24.33
C LEU A 45 -4.76 3.50 23.78
N ALA A 46 -4.78 3.11 22.52
CA ALA A 46 -5.70 2.08 22.01
C ALA A 46 -5.55 0.73 22.77
N SER A 47 -5.23 0.77 24.07
CA SER A 47 -5.33 -0.17 25.16
C SER A 47 -5.46 0.56 26.51
N THR A 48 -6.66 0.62 27.06
CA THR A 48 -6.83 0.94 28.48
C THR A 48 -7.51 -0.22 29.19
N GLY A 49 -6.77 -0.85 30.11
CA GLY A 49 -7.17 -1.44 31.41
C GLY A 49 -8.34 -2.42 31.52
N HIS A 50 -9.12 -2.61 30.46
CA HIS A 50 -10.17 -3.60 30.21
C HIS A 50 -9.95 -4.23 28.81
N GLY A 51 -8.73 -4.09 28.27
CA GLY A 51 -8.26 -4.67 27.01
C GLY A 51 -8.00 -3.66 25.87
N PRO A 52 -7.18 -4.02 24.87
CA PRO A 52 -6.76 -3.18 23.74
C PRO A 52 -7.86 -2.81 22.75
N ALA A 53 -8.26 -1.54 22.76
CA ALA A 53 -9.17 -0.91 21.81
C ALA A 53 -8.44 -0.46 20.52
N ILE A 54 -8.16 -1.38 19.62
CA ILE A 54 -7.49 -1.13 18.33
C ILE A 54 -8.30 -0.16 17.44
N CYS A 55 -7.74 1.00 17.07
CA CYS A 55 -8.30 1.80 15.98
C CYS A 55 -7.92 1.16 14.63
N SER A 56 -8.81 0.35 14.06
CA SER A 56 -8.70 -0.07 12.66
C SER A 56 -9.31 1.00 11.75
N LEU A 57 -8.50 1.57 10.85
CA LEU A 57 -8.97 2.43 9.77
C LEU A 57 -9.30 1.60 8.53
N VAL A 58 -10.14 0.56 8.65
CA VAL A 58 -10.35 -0.34 7.51
C VAL A 58 -11.81 -0.82 7.38
N PRO A 59 -12.32 -1.00 6.15
CA PRO A 59 -13.73 -1.34 5.91
C PRO A 59 -14.08 -2.74 6.40
N ASN A 60 -15.29 -2.89 6.92
CA ASN A 60 -15.88 -4.19 7.21
C ASN A 60 -16.17 -4.92 5.89
N ILE A 61 -15.49 -6.05 5.63
CA ILE A 61 -15.93 -7.00 4.61
C ILE A 61 -16.86 -8.00 5.30
N ILE A 62 -18.15 -7.94 4.96
CA ILE A 62 -19.16 -8.89 5.43
C ILE A 62 -18.68 -10.30 5.06
N GLY A 63 -18.76 -11.24 6.02
CA GLY A 63 -18.19 -12.58 5.95
C GLY A 63 -18.65 -13.48 4.79
N PRO A 64 -18.25 -14.77 4.77
CA PRO A 64 -18.28 -15.67 3.61
C PRO A 64 -19.68 -16.08 3.07
N GLY A 65 -20.75 -15.37 3.46
CA GLY A 65 -22.11 -15.52 2.93
C GLY A 65 -22.89 -14.21 2.80
N GLY A 66 -22.23 -13.04 2.86
CA GLY A 66 -22.85 -11.75 2.62
C GLY A 66 -23.11 -11.50 1.12
N PRO A 67 -24.08 -10.64 0.77
CA PRO A 67 -24.38 -10.34 -0.63
C PRO A 67 -23.13 -9.80 -1.34
N THR A 68 -22.73 -10.50 -2.42
CA THR A 68 -21.59 -10.19 -3.29
C THR A 68 -21.75 -8.88 -4.08
N SER A 69 -22.88 -8.17 -3.89
CA SER A 69 -23.14 -6.83 -4.40
C SER A 69 -22.85 -5.82 -3.29
N ALA A 70 -21.57 -5.54 -3.00
CA ALA A 70 -21.18 -4.67 -1.91
C ALA A 70 -21.69 -3.23 -2.11
N PRO A 71 -22.56 -2.68 -1.24
CA PRO A 71 -22.75 -1.24 -1.11
C PRO A 71 -21.69 -0.66 -0.17
N ASP A 72 -21.08 0.44 -0.59
CA ASP A 72 -20.26 1.38 0.18
C ASP A 72 -19.27 0.83 1.22
N ILE A 73 -18.00 0.92 0.83
CA ILE A 73 -16.81 0.85 1.68
C ILE A 73 -16.92 1.89 2.80
N ARG A 74 -17.27 1.46 4.02
CA ARG A 74 -17.26 2.31 5.22
C ARG A 74 -16.08 1.95 6.10
N VAL A 75 -15.09 2.84 6.19
CA VAL A 75 -14.07 2.82 7.25
C VAL A 75 -14.80 3.00 8.57
N GLN A 76 -14.70 2.03 9.48
CA GLN A 76 -15.34 2.09 10.79
C GLN A 76 -14.28 1.89 11.87
N THR A 77 -14.22 2.82 12.82
CA THR A 77 -13.48 2.62 14.06
C THR A 77 -14.18 1.51 14.87
N ILE A 78 -13.51 0.38 15.06
CA ILE A 78 -14.04 -0.75 15.86
C ILE A 78 -13.28 -0.79 17.18
N GLN A 79 -13.98 -0.69 18.31
CA GLN A 79 -13.38 -0.96 19.61
C GLN A 79 -13.25 -2.48 19.79
N ILE A 80 -12.02 -3.01 19.81
CA ILE A 80 -11.76 -4.41 20.18
C ILE A 80 -11.56 -4.47 21.70
N ARG A 81 -12.06 -5.53 22.36
CA ARG A 81 -11.88 -5.76 23.80
C ARG A 81 -11.15 -7.09 23.99
N GLY A 82 -10.11 -7.11 24.83
CA GLY A 82 -9.61 -8.36 25.42
C GLY A 82 -8.35 -9.05 24.83
N VAL A 83 -7.44 -8.38 24.11
CA VAL A 83 -6.14 -9.00 23.77
C VAL A 83 -5.15 -8.87 24.94
N ALA A 84 -5.21 -9.82 25.87
CA ALA A 84 -4.49 -9.88 27.15
C ALA A 84 -2.94 -10.01 27.07
N LYS A 85 -2.30 -9.73 25.93
CA LYS A 85 -0.85 -9.96 25.72
C LYS A 85 -0.07 -8.75 25.19
N LEU A 86 -0.68 -7.57 25.13
CA LEU A 86 -0.05 -6.35 24.56
C LEU A 86 0.53 -5.41 25.62
N GLU A 87 0.27 -5.65 26.91
CA GLU A 87 0.63 -4.74 28.01
C GLU A 87 2.15 -4.64 28.26
N ASP A 88 2.93 -5.66 27.91
CA ASP A 88 4.38 -5.72 28.15
C ASP A 88 5.25 -5.23 26.97
N ILE A 89 4.63 -4.76 25.88
CA ILE A 89 5.35 -4.34 24.67
C ILE A 89 5.50 -2.81 24.68
N PRO A 90 6.73 -2.26 24.59
CA PRO A 90 6.95 -0.81 24.44
C PRO A 90 6.14 -0.23 23.28
N LEU A 91 5.58 0.96 23.46
CA LEU A 91 4.69 1.60 22.48
C LEU A 91 5.29 1.69 21.08
N ASP A 92 6.57 2.00 20.98
CA ASP A 92 7.29 2.13 19.71
C ASP A 92 7.30 0.79 18.95
N LYS A 93 7.43 -0.33 19.68
CA LYS A 93 7.36 -1.68 19.11
C LYS A 93 5.93 -2.10 18.81
N LEU A 94 4.93 -1.60 19.55
CA LEU A 94 3.51 -1.86 19.28
C LEU A 94 3.04 -1.25 17.96
N ARG A 95 3.53 -0.04 17.62
CA ARG A 95 3.26 0.61 16.32
C ARG A 95 3.74 -0.24 15.15
N ASP A 96 4.73 -1.09 15.39
CA ASP A 96 5.30 -1.95 14.38
C ASP A 96 4.56 -3.27 14.15
N ILE A 97 3.61 -3.62 15.02
CA ILE A 97 2.85 -4.86 14.92
C ILE A 97 1.58 -4.62 14.11
N SER A 98 1.39 -5.46 13.07
CA SER A 98 0.18 -5.46 12.26
C SER A 98 -0.82 -6.52 12.76
N PHE A 99 -2.11 -6.16 12.82
CA PHE A 99 -3.20 -7.05 13.24
C PHE A 99 -4.17 -7.40 12.11
N GLU A 100 -3.81 -7.09 10.86
CA GLU A 100 -4.73 -7.21 9.72
C GLU A 100 -5.16 -8.64 9.42
N ASP A 101 -4.29 -9.63 9.61
CA ASP A 101 -4.67 -11.05 9.43
C ASP A 101 -5.60 -11.54 10.54
N ILE A 102 -5.33 -11.14 11.80
CA ILE A 102 -6.15 -11.52 12.96
C ILE A 102 -7.58 -10.98 12.80
N LEU A 103 -7.71 -9.78 12.23
CA LEU A 103 -9.00 -9.12 12.03
C LEU A 103 -9.61 -9.35 10.65
N ASN A 104 -8.98 -10.18 9.82
CA ASN A 104 -9.38 -10.44 8.43
C ASN A 104 -9.60 -9.16 7.61
N VAL A 105 -8.70 -8.21 7.80
CA VAL A 105 -8.70 -6.92 7.16
C VAL A 105 -7.85 -6.99 5.89
N ARG A 106 -8.40 -6.51 4.77
CA ARG A 106 -7.75 -6.51 3.47
C ARG A 106 -7.86 -5.12 2.84
N LYS A 107 -6.82 -4.73 2.11
CA LYS A 107 -6.81 -3.49 1.33
C LYS A 107 -7.81 -3.64 0.19
N PHE A 108 -8.80 -2.77 0.14
CA PHE A 108 -9.66 -2.67 -1.04
C PHE A 108 -8.86 -2.06 -2.20
N GLU A 109 -8.87 -2.73 -3.34
CA GLU A 109 -8.41 -2.19 -4.60
C GLU A 109 -9.62 -2.12 -5.54
N LYS A 110 -9.79 -1.00 -6.24
CA LYS A 110 -10.84 -0.90 -7.27
C LYS A 110 -10.66 -2.09 -8.21
N PRO A 111 -11.75 -2.76 -8.64
CA PRO A 111 -11.63 -3.76 -9.69
C PRO A 111 -10.93 -3.09 -10.87
N GLY A 112 -9.76 -3.61 -11.26
CA GLY A 112 -9.10 -3.11 -12.46
C GLY A 112 -10.04 -3.24 -13.65
N MET A 113 -9.87 -2.40 -14.68
CA MET A 113 -10.60 -2.59 -15.93
C MET A 113 -10.55 -4.07 -16.33
N PRO A 114 -11.67 -4.70 -16.70
CA PRO A 114 -11.65 -6.08 -17.14
C PRO A 114 -10.74 -6.14 -18.36
N LEU A 115 -9.54 -6.70 -18.17
CA LEU A 115 -8.75 -7.23 -19.28
C LEU A 115 -9.71 -8.15 -20.03
N GLN A 116 -9.90 -7.89 -21.33
CA GLN A 116 -10.73 -8.73 -22.19
C GLN A 116 -10.37 -10.19 -21.88
N GLN A 117 -11.30 -10.91 -21.25
CA GLN A 117 -11.14 -12.31 -20.90
C GLN A 117 -11.16 -13.12 -22.20
N THR A 118 -10.09 -13.05 -22.97
CA THR A 118 -9.79 -14.08 -23.95
C THR A 118 -9.35 -15.30 -23.15
N LEU A 119 -10.14 -16.38 -23.26
CA LEU A 119 -10.02 -17.70 -22.62
C LEU A 119 -8.72 -18.46 -22.97
N THR A 120 -7.58 -17.78 -23.07
CA THR A 120 -6.39 -18.33 -23.72
C THR A 120 -5.12 -18.00 -22.94
N SER A 121 -5.05 -18.48 -21.70
CA SER A 121 -3.86 -19.05 -21.02
C SER A 121 -4.04 -18.94 -19.51
N ASP A 122 -4.11 -20.07 -18.82
CA ASP A 122 -4.28 -20.12 -17.36
C ASP A 122 -3.03 -19.69 -16.59
N THR A 123 -1.89 -19.53 -17.28
CA THR A 123 -0.59 -19.24 -16.66
C THR A 123 -0.58 -17.85 -16.00
N PRO A 124 -0.33 -17.76 -14.67
CA PRO A 124 -0.21 -16.48 -13.98
C PRO A 124 1.03 -15.72 -14.45
N LEU A 125 0.99 -14.39 -14.38
CA LEU A 125 2.20 -13.59 -14.57
C LEU A 125 3.20 -13.83 -13.43
N PRO A 126 4.51 -13.77 -13.70
CA PRO A 126 5.52 -13.87 -12.66
C PRO A 126 5.37 -12.83 -11.54
N GLU A 127 5.68 -13.24 -10.32
CA GLU A 127 5.73 -12.38 -9.11
C GLU A 127 6.75 -11.25 -9.27
N TYR A 128 6.50 -10.09 -8.67
CA TYR A 128 7.48 -9.00 -8.62
C TYR A 128 8.69 -9.38 -7.76
N PHE A 129 9.87 -8.88 -8.11
CA PHE A 129 11.12 -9.19 -7.42
C PHE A 129 11.28 -8.52 -6.06
N ASP A 130 12.01 -9.16 -5.15
CA ASP A 130 12.35 -8.56 -3.85
C ASP A 130 13.58 -7.66 -3.91
N PHE A 131 14.44 -7.80 -4.92
CA PHE A 131 15.67 -7.00 -5.04
C PHE A 131 15.44 -5.58 -5.58
N ILE A 132 14.27 -5.30 -6.16
CA ILE A 132 13.84 -3.94 -6.51
C ILE A 132 12.83 -3.50 -5.47
N PRO A 133 13.10 -2.44 -4.68
CA PRO A 133 12.13 -1.89 -3.76
C PRO A 133 10.86 -1.48 -4.50
N ARG A 134 9.69 -1.69 -3.90
CA ARG A 134 8.42 -1.21 -4.47
C ARG A 134 8.26 0.29 -4.22
N THR A 135 7.45 0.95 -5.04
CA THR A 135 7.13 2.38 -5.00
C THR A 135 6.18 2.80 -3.85
N ASN A 136 6.09 1.98 -2.79
CA ASN A 136 5.25 2.30 -1.65
C ASN A 136 5.89 3.43 -0.85
N GLN A 137 5.12 4.49 -0.59
CA GLN A 137 5.49 5.54 0.34
C GLN A 137 4.54 5.55 1.54
N GLU A 138 5.08 5.79 2.73
CA GLU A 138 4.29 5.96 3.93
C GLU A 138 3.55 7.32 3.89
N ARG A 139 2.38 7.37 4.52
CA ARG A 139 1.63 8.60 4.70
C ARG A 139 2.24 9.42 5.82
N VAL A 140 2.37 10.73 5.60
CA VAL A 140 2.93 11.66 6.60
C VAL A 140 2.17 11.61 7.93
N GLN A 141 0.86 11.36 7.92
CA GLN A 141 0.06 11.24 9.15
C GLN A 141 0.51 10.09 10.06
N ASN A 142 1.16 9.05 9.51
CA ASN A 142 1.69 7.93 10.29
C ASN A 142 3.11 8.21 10.81
N LEU A 143 3.73 9.30 10.37
CA LEU A 143 5.10 9.71 10.70
C LEU A 143 5.05 10.91 11.65
N ALA A 144 4.49 10.70 12.85
CA ALA A 144 4.27 11.78 13.82
C ALA A 144 5.54 12.57 14.18
N ASP A 145 6.69 11.89 14.16
CA ASP A 145 7.98 12.43 14.60
C ASP A 145 8.82 13.00 13.43
N VAL A 146 8.32 12.93 12.17
CA VAL A 146 9.11 13.30 10.98
C VAL A 146 9.61 14.74 11.00
N PHE A 147 8.78 15.67 11.47
CA PHE A 147 9.15 17.09 11.50
C PHE A 147 10.08 17.42 12.68
N SER A 148 10.03 16.65 13.77
CA SER A 148 10.98 16.79 14.87
C SER A 148 12.34 16.16 14.53
N GLU A 149 12.35 15.02 13.84
CA GLU A 149 13.57 14.29 13.49
C GLU A 149 14.28 14.91 12.28
N HIS A 150 13.53 15.38 11.29
CA HIS A 150 14.05 15.86 10.01
C HIS A 150 13.73 17.33 9.71
N GLY A 151 13.34 18.12 10.71
CA GLY A 151 12.84 19.49 10.52
C GLY A 151 13.83 20.47 9.87
N THR A 152 15.13 20.16 9.86
CA THR A 152 16.18 20.96 9.21
C THR A 152 16.64 20.40 7.86
N GLU A 153 16.11 19.25 7.44
CA GLU A 153 16.50 18.62 6.18
C GLU A 153 15.78 19.27 4.98
N ILE A 154 16.41 19.17 3.81
CA ILE A 154 15.83 19.63 2.54
C ILE A 154 15.22 18.42 1.84
N PHE A 155 13.93 18.52 1.53
CA PHE A 155 13.18 17.49 0.81
C PHE A 155 12.98 17.88 -0.66
N GLU A 156 12.98 16.87 -1.53
CA GLU A 156 12.51 17.03 -2.91
C GLU A 156 10.98 16.89 -2.94
N GLU A 157 10.30 17.95 -3.39
CA GLU A 157 8.86 17.95 -3.58
C GLU A 157 8.52 17.50 -5.00
N SER A 158 7.65 16.50 -5.11
CA SER A 158 7.09 16.04 -6.37
C SER A 158 5.58 15.86 -6.30
N THR A 159 4.91 16.11 -7.41
CA THR A 159 3.46 15.89 -7.53
C THR A 159 3.18 14.41 -7.55
N LYS A 160 2.41 13.93 -6.56
CA LYS A 160 1.91 12.56 -6.57
C LYS A 160 0.85 12.41 -7.66
N MET A 161 1.21 11.70 -8.72
CA MET A 161 0.29 11.35 -9.79
C MET A 161 -0.66 10.22 -9.35
N ASP A 162 -1.85 10.20 -9.96
CA ASP A 162 -2.85 9.13 -9.81
C ASP A 162 -2.80 8.26 -11.07
N GLY A 163 -2.39 7.02 -10.91
CA GLY A 163 -2.19 6.10 -12.02
C GLY A 163 -1.71 4.73 -11.55
N SER A 164 -0.94 4.06 -12.40
CA SER A 164 -0.43 2.73 -12.12
C SER A 164 1.09 2.72 -12.00
N SER A 165 1.60 2.20 -10.88
CA SER A 165 3.05 2.06 -10.68
C SER A 165 3.65 1.20 -11.77
N MET A 166 4.71 1.71 -12.38
CA MET A 166 5.48 1.06 -13.44
C MET A 166 6.95 1.03 -13.06
N THR A 167 7.60 -0.11 -13.30
CA THR A 167 9.05 -0.25 -13.18
C THR A 167 9.60 -0.78 -14.50
N VAL A 168 10.64 -0.15 -15.03
CA VAL A 168 11.41 -0.66 -16.18
C VAL A 168 12.85 -0.76 -15.73
N PHE A 169 13.43 -1.95 -15.78
CA PHE A 169 14.79 -2.16 -15.29
C PHE A 169 15.64 -2.89 -16.30
N TYR A 170 16.95 -2.66 -16.21
CA TYR A 170 17.98 -3.34 -16.97
C TYR A 170 18.89 -4.11 -16.04
N LEU A 171 19.18 -5.36 -16.42
CA LEU A 171 20.25 -6.17 -15.84
C LEU A 171 21.18 -6.59 -16.97
N ASN A 172 22.48 -6.41 -16.78
CA ASN A 172 23.50 -6.96 -17.67
C ASN A 172 23.64 -8.48 -17.47
N ASP A 173 24.16 -9.17 -18.49
CA ASP A 173 24.29 -10.63 -18.49
C ASP A 173 25.25 -11.18 -17.42
N ALA A 174 26.16 -10.33 -16.92
CA ALA A 174 27.08 -10.69 -15.86
C ALA A 174 26.46 -10.61 -14.46
N ASN A 175 25.27 -10.02 -14.31
CA ASN A 175 24.62 -9.87 -13.02
C ASN A 175 24.05 -11.22 -12.55
N PRO A 176 24.41 -11.73 -11.36
CA PRO A 176 23.90 -13.01 -10.86
C PRO A 176 22.36 -13.08 -10.78
N LEU A 177 21.71 -11.93 -10.58
CA LEU A 177 20.25 -11.82 -10.49
C LEU A 177 19.56 -12.04 -11.84
N ILE A 178 20.26 -11.97 -12.98
CA ILE A 178 19.65 -12.22 -14.29
C ILE A 178 19.01 -13.62 -14.35
N SER A 179 19.63 -14.60 -13.68
CA SER A 179 19.13 -15.98 -13.60
C SER A 179 17.80 -16.11 -12.84
N THR A 180 17.47 -15.13 -11.99
CA THR A 180 16.22 -15.09 -11.22
C THR A 180 15.07 -14.46 -12.01
N VAL A 181 15.37 -13.81 -13.13
CA VAL A 181 14.39 -13.17 -14.00
C VAL A 181 13.99 -14.13 -15.11
N PRO A 182 12.70 -14.47 -15.27
CA PRO A 182 12.26 -15.36 -16.34
C PRO A 182 12.63 -14.80 -17.72
N SER A 183 13.31 -15.58 -18.55
CA SER A 183 13.87 -15.15 -19.84
C SER A 183 12.81 -14.56 -20.78
N GLU A 184 11.56 -15.03 -20.69
CA GLU A 184 10.42 -14.55 -21.47
C GLU A 184 9.97 -13.12 -21.10
N THR A 185 10.38 -12.62 -19.93
CA THR A 185 10.07 -11.25 -19.47
C THR A 185 11.13 -10.24 -19.90
N ILE A 186 12.32 -10.72 -20.30
CA ILE A 186 13.45 -9.91 -20.69
C ILE A 186 13.47 -9.71 -22.21
N HIS A 187 13.63 -8.46 -22.63
CA HIS A 187 13.93 -8.09 -24.00
C HIS A 187 15.12 -7.15 -24.02
N ASN A 188 16.23 -7.58 -24.63
CA ASN A 188 17.49 -6.83 -24.67
C ASN A 188 18.03 -6.47 -23.26
N GLY A 189 17.95 -7.41 -22.31
CA GLY A 189 18.32 -7.19 -20.91
C GLY A 189 17.34 -6.32 -20.11
N VAL A 190 16.24 -5.86 -20.73
CA VAL A 190 15.24 -4.98 -20.12
C VAL A 190 13.95 -5.72 -19.82
N ALA A 191 13.43 -5.55 -18.61
CA ALA A 191 12.14 -6.06 -18.18
C ALA A 191 11.20 -4.91 -17.74
N VAL A 192 9.90 -5.16 -17.87
CA VAL A 192 8.84 -4.19 -17.55
C VAL A 192 7.91 -4.81 -16.51
N CYS A 193 7.56 -4.05 -15.49
CA CYS A 193 6.75 -4.50 -14.37
C CYS A 193 5.62 -3.54 -14.06
N SER A 194 4.50 -4.08 -13.60
CA SER A 194 3.49 -3.33 -12.84
C SER A 194 3.86 -3.29 -11.36
N ARG A 195 2.99 -2.75 -10.51
CA ARG A 195 3.17 -2.71 -9.05
C ARG A 195 3.50 -4.08 -8.43
N ASN A 196 2.89 -5.15 -8.97
CA ASN A 196 2.87 -6.46 -8.32
C ASN A 196 3.32 -7.62 -9.20
N ARG A 197 3.54 -7.40 -10.50
CA ARG A 197 3.85 -8.47 -11.45
C ARG A 197 4.90 -8.04 -12.45
N ILE A 198 5.73 -8.98 -12.88
CA ILE A 198 6.57 -8.80 -14.06
C ILE A 198 5.70 -9.08 -15.27
N LEU A 199 5.76 -8.20 -16.26
CA LEU A 199 4.94 -8.32 -17.45
C LEU A 199 5.69 -9.18 -18.48
N VAL A 200 4.94 -10.02 -19.18
CA VAL A 200 5.42 -10.78 -20.34
C VAL A 200 4.86 -10.11 -21.59
N LYS A 201 5.71 -9.79 -22.56
CA LYS A 201 5.26 -9.14 -23.80
C LYS A 201 4.28 -10.03 -24.56
N ASN A 202 3.20 -9.42 -25.07
CA ASN A 202 2.11 -10.10 -25.77
C ASN A 202 1.33 -11.13 -24.94
N HIS A 203 1.52 -11.18 -23.62
CA HIS A 203 0.73 -12.05 -22.74
C HIS A 203 -0.65 -11.42 -22.45
N PRO A 204 -1.76 -12.18 -22.48
CA PRO A 204 -3.11 -11.62 -22.29
C PRO A 204 -3.33 -10.90 -20.95
N ARG A 205 -2.63 -11.35 -19.90
CA ARG A 205 -2.68 -10.71 -18.57
C ARG A 205 -1.74 -9.52 -18.40
N SER A 206 -0.88 -9.23 -19.39
CA SER A 206 0.02 -8.06 -19.37
C SER A 206 -0.69 -6.85 -19.99
N PRO A 207 -0.94 -5.76 -19.26
CA PRO A 207 -1.57 -4.60 -19.85
C PRO A 207 -0.64 -3.97 -20.91
N PRO A 208 -1.11 -3.78 -22.15
CA PRO A 208 -0.24 -3.41 -23.28
C PRO A 208 0.40 -2.02 -23.13
N LEU A 209 -0.23 -1.12 -22.37
CA LEU A 209 0.23 0.26 -22.16
C LEU A 209 1.62 0.33 -21.53
N PHE A 210 1.98 -0.59 -20.64
CA PHE A 210 3.30 -0.58 -19.99
C PHE A 210 4.44 -0.75 -21.00
N TYR A 211 4.34 -1.77 -21.87
CA TYR A 211 5.33 -1.97 -22.94
C TYR A 211 5.24 -0.87 -24.00
N ALA A 212 4.04 -0.39 -24.32
CA ALA A 212 3.88 0.71 -25.27
C ALA A 212 4.63 1.97 -24.79
N THR A 213 4.48 2.33 -23.52
CA THR A 213 5.18 3.46 -22.89
C THR A 213 6.68 3.23 -22.82
N ALA A 214 7.14 2.05 -22.39
CA ALA A 214 8.57 1.74 -22.35
C ALA A 214 9.26 1.84 -23.72
N ARG A 215 8.55 1.47 -24.79
CA ARG A 215 9.01 1.65 -26.17
C ARG A 215 8.96 3.10 -26.62
N ALA A 216 7.88 3.82 -26.34
CA ALA A 216 7.71 5.22 -26.73
C ALA A 216 8.79 6.12 -26.11
N LEU A 217 9.21 5.81 -24.87
CA LEU A 217 10.30 6.49 -24.16
C LEU A 217 11.70 5.93 -24.51
N ASN A 218 11.78 4.99 -25.45
CA ASN A 218 13.01 4.32 -25.88
C ASN A 218 13.85 3.68 -24.74
N LEU A 219 13.20 3.23 -23.65
CA LEU A 219 13.90 2.73 -22.46
C LEU A 219 14.69 1.44 -22.71
N HIS A 220 14.21 0.63 -23.65
CA HIS A 220 14.86 -0.61 -24.09
C HIS A 220 16.23 -0.40 -24.76
N GLU A 221 16.50 0.81 -25.27
CA GLU A 221 17.82 1.19 -25.78
C GLU A 221 18.61 2.05 -24.79
N ILE A 222 17.93 2.95 -24.07
CA ILE A 222 18.58 3.90 -23.16
C ILE A 222 19.20 3.18 -21.97
N LEU A 223 18.46 2.28 -21.30
CA LEU A 223 18.94 1.65 -20.07
C LEU A 223 20.22 0.83 -20.27
N PRO A 224 20.34 -0.03 -21.32
CA PRO A 224 21.60 -0.72 -21.60
C PRO A 224 22.77 0.23 -21.90
N LYS A 225 22.51 1.33 -22.61
CA LYS A 225 23.55 2.33 -22.98
C LYS A 225 24.15 3.06 -21.77
N ILE A 226 23.42 3.14 -20.64
CA ILE A 226 23.95 3.72 -19.39
C ILE A 226 25.08 2.85 -18.81
N GLY A 227 25.13 1.55 -19.14
CA GLY A 227 26.16 0.64 -18.65
C GLY A 227 26.04 0.31 -17.15
N ARG A 228 24.85 0.51 -16.56
CA ARG A 228 24.56 0.23 -15.15
C ARG A 228 23.26 -0.55 -15.01
N ASN A 229 23.22 -1.44 -14.02
CA ASN A 229 21.98 -2.12 -13.63
C ASN A 229 21.06 -1.12 -12.91
N ILE A 230 20.03 -0.63 -13.60
CA ILE A 230 19.15 0.45 -13.13
C ILE A 230 17.71 0.00 -13.24
N ALA A 231 16.92 0.31 -12.22
CA ALA A 231 15.47 0.26 -12.25
C ALA A 231 14.92 1.69 -12.27
N LEU A 232 14.21 2.05 -13.34
CA LEU A 232 13.45 3.29 -13.45
C LEU A 232 12.04 3.02 -12.90
N GLN A 233 11.64 3.75 -11.86
CA GLN A 233 10.34 3.62 -11.24
C GLN A 233 9.56 4.92 -11.38
N GLY A 234 8.27 4.81 -11.70
CA GLY A 234 7.40 5.96 -11.84
C GLY A 234 5.94 5.55 -11.91
N GLU A 235 5.08 6.54 -12.16
CA GLU A 235 3.65 6.35 -12.32
C GLU A 235 3.29 6.44 -13.80
N LEU A 236 2.66 5.38 -14.32
CA LEU A 236 2.07 5.38 -15.64
C LEU A 236 0.67 6.01 -15.54
N CYS A 237 0.48 7.15 -16.21
CA CYS A 237 -0.76 7.92 -16.20
C CYS A 237 -1.35 8.04 -17.61
N GLY A 238 -2.67 8.18 -17.70
CA GLY A 238 -3.37 8.38 -18.96
C GLY A 238 -4.88 8.22 -18.81
N SER A 239 -5.64 8.60 -19.84
CA SER A 239 -7.12 8.59 -19.82
C SER A 239 -7.74 7.20 -19.63
N SER A 240 -6.96 6.13 -19.77
CA SER A 240 -7.38 4.74 -19.62
C SER A 240 -6.74 4.06 -18.41
N ILE A 241 -6.19 4.83 -17.48
CA ILE A 241 -5.48 4.33 -16.30
C ILE A 241 -6.09 4.97 -15.06
N ASP A 242 -6.69 4.12 -14.23
CA ASP A 242 -7.31 4.47 -12.95
C ASP A 242 -6.57 3.84 -11.76
#